data_AF-A0A9Q3Q8N6-F1
#
_entry.id   AF-A0A9Q3Q8N6-F1
#
_cell.length_a   1.000
_cell.length_b   1.000
_cell.length_c   1.000
_cell.angle_alpha   90.00
_cell.angle_beta   90.00
_cell.angle_gamma   90.00
#
_symmetry.space_group_name_H-M   'P 1'
#
loop_
_entity.id
_entity.type
_entity.pdbx_description
1 polymer ?
#
loop_
_entity_poly.entity_id
_entity_poly.type
_entity_poly.pdbx_seq_one_letter_code
_entity_poly.pdbx_strand_id
1 'polypeptide(L)'
;MTVDGVKAFEFLREALTTALLLLILDFKLPFKLYIDASGDGLGAALHQVQIINDKPVEGPICFMSRKIKPTETRYGASQMECLCLVWALERLNYLLEGCVLGDKRLFSC
;
A
#
# COMPACT_ATOMS: atom_id res chain seq x y z
N MET A 1 12.88 26.58 10.18
CA MET A 1 11.82 25.56 9.97
C MET A 1 10.50 26.30 9.75
N THR A 2 9.79 26.03 8.66
CA THR A 2 8.51 26.70 8.36
C THR A 2 7.41 26.19 9.29
N VAL A 3 6.43 27.04 9.60
CA VAL A 3 5.31 26.70 10.50
C VAL A 3 4.52 25.48 9.97
N ASP A 4 4.43 25.36 8.65
CA ASP A 4 3.76 24.23 7.99
C ASP A 4 4.55 22.92 8.15
N GLY A 5 5.89 22.98 8.18
CA GLY A 5 6.73 21.80 8.40
C GLY A 5 6.55 21.22 9.80
N VAL A 6 6.40 22.09 10.82
CA VAL A 6 6.13 21.65 12.19
C VAL A 6 4.74 21.02 12.30
N LYS A 7 3.71 21.64 11.69
CA LYS A 7 2.35 21.08 11.67
C LYS A 7 2.29 19.72 10.98
N ALA A 8 2.95 19.58 9.82
CA ALA A 8 2.99 18.30 9.10
C ALA A 8 3.71 17.20 9.89
N PHE A 9 4.79 17.56 10.59
CA PHE A 9 5.51 16.62 11.46
C PHE A 9 4.67 16.15 12.65
N GLU A 10 4.00 17.09 13.35
CA GLU A 10 3.13 16.75 14.47
C GLU A 10 1.95 15.89 14.04
N PHE A 11 1.32 16.22 12.90
CA PHE A 11 0.27 15.38 12.30
C PHE A 11 0.76 13.97 12.00
N LEU A 12 1.93 13.84 11.37
CA LEU A 12 2.50 12.53 11.05
C LEU A 12 2.84 11.74 12.32
N ARG A 13 3.37 12.42 13.35
CA ARG A 13 3.66 11.80 14.64
C ARG A 13 2.39 11.23 15.25
N GLU A 14 1.34 12.05 15.36
CA GLU A 14 0.05 11.61 15.90
C GLU A 14 -0.56 10.49 15.08
N ALA A 15 -0.53 10.60 13.75
CA ALA A 15 -1.00 9.55 12.86
C ALA A 15 -0.22 8.26 13.11
N LEU A 16 1.11 8.27 13.20
CA LEU A 16 1.90 7.05 13.42
C LEU A 16 1.74 6.45 14.83
N THR A 17 1.56 7.28 15.86
CA THR A 17 1.36 6.78 17.22
C THR A 17 -0.05 6.27 17.47
N THR A 18 -1.01 6.70 16.65
CA THR A 18 -2.43 6.32 16.78
C THR A 18 -2.85 5.30 15.72
N ALA A 19 -2.13 5.22 14.61
CA ALA A 19 -2.48 4.38 13.47
C ALA A 19 -2.26 2.91 13.80
N LEU A 20 -3.40 2.21 13.78
CA LEU A 20 -3.64 0.83 13.41
C LEU A 20 -2.51 -0.18 13.70
N LEU A 21 -2.84 -1.15 14.54
CA LEU A 21 -2.15 -2.44 14.61
C LEU A 21 -1.95 -2.99 13.19
N LEU A 22 -0.71 -2.99 12.72
CA LEU A 22 -0.33 -3.74 11.52
C LEU A 22 -0.51 -5.22 11.82
N LEU A 23 -1.14 -5.94 10.89
CA LEU A 23 -1.25 -7.39 11.00
C LEU A 23 0.11 -8.04 10.69
N ILE A 24 0.41 -9.12 11.41
CA ILE A 24 1.59 -9.94 11.14
C ILE A 24 1.35 -10.69 9.84
N LEU A 25 2.25 -10.56 8.88
CA LEU A 25 2.19 -11.21 7.58
C LEU A 25 2.04 -12.74 7.67
N ASP A 26 1.05 -13.31 6.97
CA ASP A 26 0.93 -14.76 6.73
C ASP A 26 0.95 -15.08 5.24
N PHE A 27 2.01 -15.73 4.74
CA PHE A 27 2.14 -16.06 3.31
C PHE A 27 1.12 -17.09 2.79
N LYS A 28 0.38 -17.78 3.68
CA LYS A 28 -0.62 -18.78 3.27
C LYS A 28 -1.95 -18.16 2.90
N LEU A 29 -2.21 -16.93 3.33
CA LEU A 29 -3.47 -16.24 3.13
C LEU A 29 -3.38 -15.27 1.95
N PRO A 30 -4.47 -15.07 1.20
CA PRO A 30 -4.47 -14.19 0.04
C PRO A 30 -4.27 -12.73 0.45
N PHE A 31 -3.53 -11.99 -0.38
CA PHE A 31 -3.31 -10.56 -0.20
C PHE A 31 -4.36 -9.73 -0.93
N LYS A 32 -4.69 -8.58 -0.35
CA LYS A 32 -5.46 -7.51 -1.00
C LYS A 32 -4.57 -6.30 -1.16
N LEU A 33 -4.34 -5.88 -2.40
CA LEU A 33 -3.56 -4.69 -2.70
C LEU A 33 -4.52 -3.56 -3.08
N TYR A 34 -4.56 -2.50 -2.27
CA TYR A 34 -5.20 -1.25 -2.60
C TYR A 34 -4.17 -0.29 -3.18
N ILE A 35 -4.55 0.42 -4.23
CA ILE A 35 -3.74 1.44 -4.88
C ILE A 35 -4.58 2.71 -5.01
N ASP A 36 -3.91 3.85 -4.99
CA ASP A 36 -4.49 5.15 -5.25
C ASP A 36 -3.43 6.04 -5.89
N ALA A 37 -3.82 6.82 -6.91
CA ALA A 37 -2.92 7.75 -7.56
C ALA A 37 -3.56 9.15 -7.63
N SER A 38 -2.82 10.13 -7.14
CA SER A 38 -3.22 11.54 -7.19
C SER A 38 -2.29 12.34 -8.11
N GLY A 39 -2.51 13.64 -8.26
CA GLY A 39 -1.57 14.53 -8.96
C GLY A 39 -0.24 14.74 -8.21
N ASP A 40 -0.23 14.49 -6.89
CA ASP A 40 0.90 14.81 -6.01
C ASP A 40 1.71 13.57 -5.57
N GLY A 41 1.05 12.42 -5.45
CA GLY A 41 1.68 11.18 -5.03
C GLY A 41 0.95 9.91 -5.48
N LEU A 42 1.70 8.81 -5.46
CA LEU A 42 1.21 7.44 -5.57
C LEU A 42 1.13 6.84 -4.17
N GLY A 43 0.07 6.08 -3.89
CA GLY A 43 -0.15 5.37 -2.63
C GLY A 43 -0.57 3.93 -2.88
N ALA A 44 -0.11 3.03 -2.01
CA ALA A 44 -0.53 1.64 -1.99
C ALA A 44 -0.61 1.11 -0.56
N ALA A 45 -1.58 0.26 -0.29
CA ALA A 45 -1.77 -0.41 0.98
C ALA A 45 -1.96 -1.91 0.75
N LEU A 46 -1.09 -2.72 1.34
CA LEU A 46 -1.18 -4.17 1.33
C LEU A 46 -1.95 -4.62 2.58
N HIS A 47 -3.06 -5.30 2.36
CA HIS A 47 -3.97 -5.79 3.39
C HIS A 47 -4.08 -7.31 3.34
N GLN A 48 -4.50 -7.89 4.46
CA GLN A 48 -4.81 -9.31 4.55
C GLN A 48 -6.00 -9.52 5.48
N VAL A 49 -6.77 -10.57 5.19
CA VAL A 49 -7.87 -11.02 6.05
C VAL A 49 -7.35 -12.16 6.90
N GLN A 50 -7.36 -11.98 8.22
CA GLN A 50 -6.90 -12.99 9.19
C GLN A 50 -8.01 -13.30 10.19
N ILE A 51 -7.99 -14.50 10.76
CA ILE A 51 -8.90 -14.87 11.84
C ILE A 51 -8.28 -14.43 13.17
N ILE A 52 -8.87 -13.43 13.81
CA ILE A 52 -8.47 -12.93 15.13
C ILE A 52 -9.69 -13.09 16.04
N ASN A 53 -9.53 -13.82 17.15
CA ASN A 53 -10.62 -14.13 18.09
C ASN A 53 -11.86 -14.72 17.37
N ASP A 54 -11.63 -15.72 16.53
CA ASP A 54 -12.64 -16.43 15.72
C ASP A 54 -13.44 -15.57 14.73
N LYS A 55 -12.95 -14.36 14.43
CA LYS A 55 -13.58 -13.44 13.47
C LYS A 55 -12.63 -13.06 12.35
N PRO A 56 -13.09 -12.98 11.10
CA PRO A 56 -12.29 -12.43 10.01
C PRO A 56 -12.12 -10.92 10.21
N VAL A 57 -10.86 -10.50 10.35
CA VAL A 57 -10.45 -9.11 10.45
C VAL A 57 -9.55 -8.81 9.26
N GLU A 58 -9.93 -7.82 8.46
CA GLU A 58 -9.05 -7.26 7.46
C GLU A 58 -8.19 -6.19 8.11
N GLY A 59 -6.88 -6.26 7.92
CA GLY A 59 -5.96 -5.25 8.42
C GLY A 59 -4.79 -5.02 7.49
N PRO A 60 -4.17 -3.83 7.60
CA PRO A 60 -3.01 -3.47 6.81
C PRO A 60 -1.78 -4.21 7.31
N ILE A 61 -0.97 -4.67 6.37
CA ILE A 61 0.36 -5.24 6.60
C ILE A 61 1.42 -4.18 6.31
N CYS A 62 1.25 -3.45 5.21
CA CYS A 62 2.23 -2.49 4.75
C CYS A 62 1.55 -1.34 4.02
N PHE A 63 2.04 -0.12 4.28
CA PHE A 63 1.71 1.07 3.51
C PHE A 63 2.93 1.54 2.74
N MET A 64 2.72 1.94 1.50
CA MET A 64 3.75 2.50 0.65
C MET A 64 3.21 3.77 0.00
N SER A 65 4.05 4.80 -0.05
CA SER A 65 3.74 6.00 -0.81
C SER A 65 4.99 6.58 -1.44
N ARG A 66 4.83 7.28 -2.55
CA ARG A 66 5.91 7.97 -3.24
C ARG A 66 5.39 9.23 -3.90
N LYS A 67 6.19 10.29 -3.90
CA LYS A 67 5.93 11.45 -4.75
C LYS A 67 6.07 11.11 -6.23
N ILE A 68 5.30 11.81 -7.03
CA ILE A 68 5.30 11.67 -8.49
C ILE A 68 6.51 12.40 -9.08
N LYS A 69 7.12 11.81 -10.11
CA LYS A 69 8.22 12.44 -10.83
C LYS A 69 7.68 13.51 -11.79
N PRO A 70 8.44 14.58 -12.10
CA PRO A 70 8.02 15.62 -13.03
C PRO A 70 7.66 15.11 -14.45
N THR A 71 8.14 13.92 -14.83
CA THR A 71 7.79 13.27 -16.09
C THR A 71 6.44 12.56 -16.04
N GLU A 72 6.07 12.06 -14.86
CA GLU A 72 4.83 11.31 -14.60
C GLU A 72 3.62 12.25 -14.43
N THR A 73 3.83 13.54 -14.14
CA THR A 73 2.75 14.54 -14.00
C THR A 73 1.95 14.79 -15.28
N ARG A 74 2.47 14.36 -16.43
CA ARG A 74 1.79 14.49 -17.73
C ARG A 74 0.81 13.35 -18.02
N TYR A 75 0.79 12.32 -17.19
CA TYR A 75 -0.09 11.18 -17.37
C TYR A 75 -1.52 11.52 -16.96
N GLY A 76 -2.49 10.97 -17.71
CA GLY A 76 -3.89 11.04 -17.33
C GLY A 76 -4.19 10.17 -16.10
N ALA A 77 -5.32 10.40 -15.43
CA ALA A 77 -5.70 9.67 -14.22
C ALA A 77 -5.61 8.14 -14.37
N SER A 78 -6.12 7.56 -15.47
CA SER A 78 -6.05 6.11 -15.70
C SER A 78 -4.63 5.59 -15.89
N GLN A 79 -3.74 6.38 -16.48
CA GLN A 79 -2.33 6.02 -16.65
C GLN A 79 -1.59 6.09 -15.31
N MET A 80 -1.97 7.04 -14.46
CA MET A 80 -1.43 7.19 -13.10
C MET A 80 -1.83 6.01 -12.21
N GLU A 81 -3.09 5.56 -12.28
CA GLU A 81 -3.54 4.36 -11.58
C GLU A 81 -2.76 3.11 -12.03
N CYS A 82 -2.59 2.95 -13.34
CA CYS A 82 -1.81 1.84 -13.89
C CYS A 82 -0.33 1.90 -13.46
N LEU A 83 0.26 3.09 -13.48
CA LEU A 83 1.62 3.31 -12.98
C LEU A 83 1.74 2.95 -11.49
N CYS A 84 0.75 3.34 -10.68
CA CYS A 84 0.69 3.01 -9.26
C CYS A 84 0.63 1.50 -9.02
N LEU A 85 -0.19 0.79 -9.81
CA LEU A 85 -0.29 -0.66 -9.76
C LEU A 85 1.05 -1.34 -10.06
N VAL A 86 1.67 -1.01 -11.20
CA VAL A 86 2.95 -1.61 -11.61
C VAL A 86 4.02 -1.33 -10.57
N TRP A 87 4.12 -0.08 -10.13
CA TRP A 87 5.06 0.35 -9.10
C TRP A 87 4.90 -0.39 -7.76
N ALA A 88 3.65 -0.61 -7.34
CA ALA A 88 3.34 -1.32 -6.10
C ALA A 88 3.69 -2.81 -6.22
N LEU A 89 3.40 -3.45 -7.36
CA LEU A 89 3.74 -4.85 -7.61
C LEU A 89 5.25 -5.07 -7.69
N GLU A 90 6.00 -4.20 -8.37
CA GLU A 90 7.47 -4.26 -8.42
C GLU A 90 8.09 -4.16 -7.03
N ARG A 91 7.56 -3.27 -6.17
CA ARG A 91 8.05 -3.12 -4.81
C ARG A 91 7.69 -4.29 -3.93
N LEU A 92 6.46 -4.78 -4.03
CA LEU A 92 5.97 -5.89 -3.20
C LEU A 92 6.34 -7.26 -3.77
N ASN A 93 7.16 -7.32 -4.83
CA ASN A 93 7.51 -8.57 -5.47
C ASN A 93 8.04 -9.61 -4.47
N TYR A 94 8.91 -9.21 -3.54
CA TYR A 94 9.44 -10.09 -2.50
C TYR A 94 8.39 -10.59 -1.48
N LEU A 95 7.26 -9.91 -1.33
CA LEU A 95 6.14 -10.33 -0.47
C LEU A 95 5.08 -11.12 -1.24
N LEU A 96 4.93 -10.84 -2.53
CA LEU A 96 3.89 -11.41 -3.39
C LEU A 96 4.39 -12.63 -4.19
N GLU A 97 5.70 -12.84 -4.30
CA GLU A 97 6.30 -14.01 -4.93
C GLU A 97 5.78 -15.31 -4.26
N GLY A 98 5.15 -16.16 -5.08
CA GLY A 98 4.57 -17.43 -4.63
C GLY A 98 3.23 -17.31 -3.90
N CYS A 99 2.71 -16.10 -3.69
CA CYS A 99 1.46 -15.87 -2.98
C CYS A 99 0.26 -15.71 -3.93
N VAL A 100 -0.93 -16.02 -3.43
CA VAL A 100 -2.17 -15.87 -4.19
C VAL A 100 -2.69 -14.44 -4.01
N LEU A 101 -2.90 -13.71 -5.11
CA LEU A 101 -3.57 -12.41 -5.09
C LEU A 101 -5.03 -12.64 -5.48
N GLY A 102 -5.95 -12.60 -4.52
CA GLY A 102 -7.33 -13.04 -4.74
C GLY A 102 -7.44 -14.54 -5.01
N ASP A 103 -8.14 -14.94 -6.09
CA ASP A 103 -8.39 -16.35 -6.47
C ASP A 103 -7.43 -16.89 -7.54
N LYS A 104 -6.38 -16.12 -7.88
CA LYS A 104 -5.40 -16.49 -8.91
C LYS A 104 -3.98 -16.41 -8.36
N ARG A 105 -3.18 -17.46 -8.60
CA ARG A 105 -1.72 -17.42 -8.35
C ARG A 105 -1.10 -16.41 -9.30
N LEU A 106 -0.32 -15.47 -8.76
CA LEU A 106 0.63 -14.70 -9.55
C LEU A 106 1.90 -15.54 -9.70
N PHE A 107 2.35 -15.68 -10.95
CA PHE A 107 3.57 -16.40 -11.33
C PHE A 107 3.60 -17.86 -10.88
N SER A 108 2.86 -18.73 -11.59
CA SER A 108 3.32 -20.12 -11.71
C SER A 108 4.37 -20.18 -12.80
N CYS A 109 5.61 -20.50 -12.43
CA CYS A 109 6.50 -21.16 -13.37
C CYS A 109 5.86 -22.49 -13.80
#